data_AF-A0A2D9JH64-F1
#
_entry.id   AF-A0A2D9JH64-F1
#
_cell.length_a   1.000
_cell.length_b   1.000
_cell.length_c   1.000
_cell.angle_alpha   90.00
_cell.angle_beta   90.00
_cell.angle_gamma   90.00
#
_symmetry.space_group_name_H-M   'P 1'
#
loop_
_entity.id
_entity.type
_entity.pdbx_description
1 polymer ?
#
loop_
_entity_poly.entity_id
_entity_poly.type
_entity_poly.pdbx_seq_one_letter_code
_entity_poly.pdbx_strand_id
1 'polypeptide(L)'
;MTTSDSTATWEQRLTEELGKPVQSLDFFQAMRRIEAESPTLPRVGHARQTSQEAVRIRQTSALDFAPATIDRIDSGHDERAHISQRFFGLLGPGGPLPLHMTETVRHETRHNAD
;
A
#
# COMPACT_ATOMS: atom_id res chain seq x y z
N MET A 1 -11.17 -25.49 12.94
CA MET A 1 -9.82 -25.19 13.46
C MET A 1 -9.07 -24.56 12.30
N THR A 2 -9.11 -23.25 12.10
CA THR A 2 -8.61 -22.17 12.97
C THR A 2 -9.62 -21.02 13.07
N THR A 3 -9.85 -20.55 14.30
CA THR A 3 -10.50 -19.26 14.58
C THR A 3 -9.54 -18.16 14.14
N SER A 4 -9.88 -17.46 13.06
CA SER A 4 -9.14 -16.29 12.58
C SER A 4 -9.28 -15.16 13.59
N ASP A 5 -8.13 -14.69 14.08
CA ASP A 5 -7.98 -13.43 14.81
C ASP A 5 -8.42 -12.27 13.91
N SER A 6 -9.69 -11.84 14.02
CA SER A 6 -10.30 -10.87 13.10
C SER A 6 -9.90 -9.41 13.39
N THR A 7 -8.90 -9.19 14.25
CA THR A 7 -8.43 -7.86 14.68
C THR A 7 -7.04 -7.52 14.17
N ALA A 8 -6.29 -8.48 13.60
CA ALA A 8 -4.94 -8.23 13.12
C ALA A 8 -4.95 -7.34 11.86
N THR A 9 -4.14 -6.28 11.88
CA THR A 9 -3.99 -5.38 10.72
C THR A 9 -3.33 -6.11 9.56
N TRP A 10 -3.51 -5.60 8.33
CA TRP A 10 -2.83 -6.19 7.16
C TRP A 10 -1.30 -6.20 7.28
N GLU A 11 -0.72 -5.19 7.94
CA GLU A 11 0.71 -5.16 8.26
C GLU A 11 1.12 -6.35 9.15
N GLN A 12 0.38 -6.61 10.22
CA GLN A 12 0.67 -7.71 11.14
C GLN A 12 0.56 -9.06 10.44
N ARG A 13 -0.53 -9.28 9.70
CA ARG A 13 -0.77 -10.53 8.97
C ARG A 13 0.36 -10.84 7.97
N LEU A 14 0.76 -9.85 7.17
CA LEU A 14 1.82 -10.04 6.18
C LEU A 14 3.20 -10.19 6.82
N THR A 15 3.48 -9.48 7.91
CA THR A 15 4.75 -9.57 8.65
C THR A 15 4.89 -10.93 9.31
N GLU A 16 3.82 -11.44 9.93
CA GLU A 16 3.78 -12.76 10.56
C GLU A 16 3.94 -13.88 9.52
N GLU A 17 3.22 -13.80 8.40
CA GLU A 17 3.28 -14.83 7.35
C GLU A 17 4.64 -14.86 6.63
N LEU A 18 5.21 -13.69 6.33
CA LEU A 18 6.45 -13.58 5.55
C LEU A 18 7.72 -13.51 6.41
N GLY A 19 7.58 -13.37 7.73
CA GLY A 19 8.69 -13.31 8.69
C GLY A 19 9.64 -12.12 8.48
N LYS A 20 9.15 -11.04 7.87
CA LYS A 20 9.94 -9.87 7.48
C LYS A 20 9.17 -8.59 7.75
N PRO A 21 9.85 -7.49 8.13
CA PRO A 21 9.18 -6.21 8.28
C PRO A 21 8.66 -5.71 6.92
N VAL A 22 7.61 -4.88 6.95
CA VAL A 22 6.92 -4.36 5.75
C VAL A 22 7.88 -3.76 4.72
N GLN A 23 8.89 -3.01 5.17
CA GLN A 23 9.85 -2.33 4.30
C GLN A 23 10.79 -3.32 3.57
N SER A 24 10.88 -4.58 4.02
CA SER A 24 11.67 -5.64 3.40
C SER A 24 10.83 -6.60 2.54
N LEU A 25 9.53 -6.34 2.42
CA LEU A 25 8.64 -7.17 1.60
C LEU A 25 8.80 -6.82 0.11
N ASP A 26 8.74 -7.85 -0.72
CA ASP A 26 8.59 -7.65 -2.16
C ASP A 26 7.15 -7.22 -2.48
N PHE A 27 7.02 -6.16 -3.28
CA PHE A 27 5.73 -5.57 -3.62
C PHE A 27 4.80 -6.56 -4.31
N PHE A 28 5.28 -7.31 -5.30
CA PHE A 28 4.45 -8.26 -6.05
C PHE A 28 4.13 -9.51 -5.22
N GLN A 29 5.00 -9.89 -4.28
CA GLN A 29 4.69 -10.92 -3.31
C GLN A 29 3.55 -10.49 -2.39
N ALA A 30 3.65 -9.31 -1.77
CA ALA A 30 2.60 -8.78 -0.89
C ALA A 30 1.25 -8.66 -1.61
N MET A 31 1.25 -8.12 -2.83
CA MET A 31 0.06 -8.00 -3.68
C MET A 31 -0.61 -9.35 -3.96
N ARG A 32 0.18 -10.38 -4.31
CA ARG A 32 -0.36 -11.72 -4.57
C ARG A 32 -0.93 -12.39 -3.32
N ARG A 33 -0.34 -12.11 -2.15
CA ARG A 33 -0.87 -12.63 -0.88
C ARG A 33 -2.22 -12.02 -0.55
N ILE A 34 -2.35 -10.71 -0.68
CA ILE A 34 -3.64 -10.03 -0.48
C ILE A 34 -4.69 -10.51 -1.49
N GLU A 35 -4.31 -10.72 -2.76
CA GLU A 35 -5.21 -11.30 -3.77
C GLU A 35 -5.68 -12.70 -3.36
N ALA A 36 -4.78 -13.56 -2.85
CA ALA A 36 -5.11 -14.92 -2.44
C ALA A 36 -6.10 -14.99 -1.26
N GLU A 37 -6.08 -13.99 -0.38
CA GLU A 37 -7.02 -13.84 0.75
C GLU A 37 -8.41 -13.35 0.32
N SER A 38 -8.57 -12.90 -0.93
CA SER A 38 -9.84 -12.42 -1.49
C SER A 38 -10.27 -13.20 -2.75
N PRO A 39 -10.47 -14.53 -2.66
CA PRO A 39 -10.72 -15.37 -3.84
C PRO A 39 -12.05 -15.08 -4.55
N THR A 40 -12.96 -14.36 -3.89
CA THR A 40 -14.26 -13.95 -4.44
C THR A 40 -14.19 -12.66 -5.25
N LEU A 41 -13.08 -11.92 -5.19
CA LEU A 41 -12.86 -10.69 -5.92
C LEU A 41 -12.10 -10.94 -7.24
N PRO A 42 -12.28 -10.08 -8.26
CA PRO A 42 -11.45 -10.11 -9.46
C PRO A 42 -9.96 -9.97 -9.12
N ARG A 43 -9.12 -10.56 -9.97
CA ARG A 43 -7.66 -10.36 -9.90
C ARG A 43 -7.29 -8.88 -9.98
N VAL A 44 -6.19 -8.52 -9.35
CA VAL A 44 -5.65 -7.17 -9.37
C VAL A 44 -5.53 -6.69 -10.83
N GLY A 45 -6.04 -5.49 -11.12
CA GLY A 45 -6.06 -4.91 -12.47
C GLY A 45 -7.24 -5.33 -13.36
N HIS A 46 -8.09 -6.26 -12.92
CA HIS A 46 -9.29 -6.68 -13.66
C HIS A 46 -10.61 -6.22 -13.03
N ALA A 47 -10.56 -5.55 -11.87
CA ALA A 47 -11.73 -4.99 -11.23
C ALA A 47 -12.39 -3.92 -12.11
N ARG A 48 -13.71 -3.98 -12.26
CA ARG A 48 -14.48 -2.97 -13.02
C ARG A 48 -14.95 -1.81 -12.15
N GLN A 49 -14.94 -2.02 -10.84
CA GLN A 49 -15.39 -1.05 -9.85
C GLN A 49 -14.36 -0.98 -8.73
N THR A 50 -14.24 0.21 -8.15
CA THR A 50 -13.43 0.47 -6.97
C THR A 50 -13.76 -0.56 -5.87
N SER A 51 -15.04 -0.82 -5.59
CA SER A 51 -15.50 -1.82 -4.61
C SER A 51 -15.11 -3.27 -4.93
N GLN A 52 -14.47 -3.57 -6.05
CA GLN A 52 -14.02 -4.92 -6.41
C GLN A 52 -12.50 -5.11 -6.31
N GLU A 53 -11.74 -4.10 -5.89
CA GLU A 53 -10.29 -4.23 -5.70
C GLU A 53 -9.96 -4.76 -4.30
N ALA A 54 -9.27 -5.90 -4.22
CA ALA A 54 -8.83 -6.47 -2.94
C ALA A 54 -7.79 -5.59 -2.20
N VAL A 55 -7.06 -4.76 -2.96
CA VAL A 55 -5.96 -3.93 -2.47
C VAL A 55 -6.02 -2.54 -3.12
N ARG A 56 -5.81 -1.50 -2.33
CA ARG A 56 -5.60 -0.12 -2.81
C ARG A 56 -4.13 0.18 -2.86
N ILE A 57 -3.66 0.70 -3.98
CA ILE A 57 -2.28 1.15 -4.14
C ILE A 57 -2.26 2.67 -4.04
N ARG A 58 -1.40 3.19 -3.17
CA ARG A 58 -1.19 4.61 -2.94
C ARG A 58 0.26 4.98 -3.21
N GLN A 59 0.48 6.24 -3.57
CA GLN A 59 1.82 6.79 -3.71
C GLN A 59 2.17 7.57 -2.45
N THR A 60 3.34 7.29 -1.86
CA THR A 60 3.92 8.12 -0.80
C THR A 60 4.62 9.33 -1.44
N SER A 61 4.24 10.54 -1.03
CA SER A 61 4.89 11.79 -1.44
C SER A 61 6.21 12.00 -0.67
N ALA A 62 7.31 11.56 -1.29
CA ALA A 62 8.66 11.58 -0.71
C ALA A 62 9.62 12.44 -1.55
N LEU A 63 10.62 13.04 -0.91
CA LEU A 63 11.68 13.83 -1.57
C LEU A 63 13.07 13.20 -1.42
N ASP A 64 13.14 12.11 -0.69
CA ASP A 64 14.32 11.30 -0.41
C ASP A 64 14.32 10.04 -1.26
N PHE A 65 15.50 9.44 -1.38
CA PHE A 65 15.68 8.16 -2.04
C PHE A 65 14.87 7.07 -1.32
N ALA A 66 14.19 6.20 -2.07
CA ALA A 66 13.36 5.14 -1.51
C ALA A 66 14.23 4.00 -0.95
N PRO A 67 14.33 3.82 0.39
CA PRO A 67 15.08 2.70 0.97
C PRO A 67 14.35 1.37 0.80
N ALA A 68 13.05 1.43 0.53
CA ALA A 68 12.15 0.31 0.37
C ALA A 68 11.08 0.63 -0.67
N THR A 69 10.60 -0.42 -1.35
CA THR A 69 9.52 -0.34 -2.34
C THR A 69 8.18 -0.04 -1.68
N ILE A 70 7.88 -0.73 -0.57
CA ILE A 70 6.70 -0.51 0.26
C ILE A 70 7.09 0.39 1.44
N ASP A 71 6.32 1.46 1.62
CA ASP A 71 6.46 2.39 2.73
C ASP A 71 5.67 1.92 3.96
N ARG A 72 4.39 1.60 3.74
CA ARG A 72 3.46 1.14 4.77
C ARG A 72 2.33 0.31 4.17
N ILE A 73 1.78 -0.59 4.97
CA ILE A 73 0.55 -1.32 4.68
C ILE A 73 -0.44 -1.04 5.81
N ASP A 74 -1.63 -0.57 5.48
CA ASP A 74 -2.69 -0.28 6.44
C ASP A 74 -3.98 -1.05 6.10
N SER A 75 -4.90 -1.13 7.04
CA SER A 75 -6.27 -1.54 6.79
C SER A 75 -7.15 -0.32 6.52
N GLY A 76 -7.89 -0.33 5.42
CA GLY A 76 -8.95 0.64 5.14
C GLY A 76 -10.15 0.47 6.09
N HIS A 77 -11.06 1.45 6.07
CA HIS A 77 -12.35 1.34 6.78
C HIS A 77 -13.21 0.17 6.26
N ASP A 78 -13.00 -0.24 5.02
CA ASP A 78 -13.63 -1.40 4.38
C ASP A 78 -12.84 -2.69 4.61
N GLU A 79 -11.91 -2.70 5.59
CA GLU A 79 -11.02 -3.80 5.95
C GLU A 79 -10.07 -4.25 4.84
N ARG A 80 -9.96 -3.48 3.74
CA ARG A 80 -9.08 -3.81 2.61
C ARG A 80 -7.66 -3.35 2.86
N ALA A 81 -6.71 -4.04 2.24
CA ALA A 81 -5.31 -3.64 2.35
C ALA A 81 -5.07 -2.36 1.55
N HIS A 82 -4.43 -1.38 2.19
CA HIS A 82 -3.91 -0.19 1.55
C HIS A 82 -2.39 -0.25 1.55
N ILE A 83 -1.76 -0.32 0.38
CA ILE A 83 -0.31 -0.32 0.24
C ILE A 83 0.14 1.06 -0.22
N SER A 84 0.95 1.73 0.59
CA SER A 84 1.65 2.95 0.18
C SER A 84 3.04 2.58 -0.33
N GLN A 85 3.38 2.99 -1.55
CA GLN A 85 4.63 2.64 -2.21
C GLN A 85 5.41 3.89 -2.66
N ARG A 86 6.72 3.72 -2.92
CA ARG A 86 7.65 4.83 -3.24
C ARG A 86 8.35 4.74 -4.60
N PHE A 87 8.06 3.73 -5.41
CA PHE A 87 8.82 3.43 -6.64
C PHE A 87 8.09 3.79 -7.94
N PHE A 88 6.76 3.97 -7.89
CA PHE A 88 5.94 4.27 -9.05
C PHE A 88 5.04 5.48 -8.80
N GLY A 89 4.81 6.26 -9.86
CA GLY A 89 3.84 7.36 -9.87
C GLY A 89 4.45 8.70 -10.23
N LEU A 90 3.72 9.78 -9.91
CA LEU A 90 4.00 11.12 -10.40
C LEU A 90 4.91 11.95 -9.47
N LEU A 91 4.81 11.70 -8.17
CA LEU A 91 5.45 12.45 -7.09
C LEU A 91 6.70 11.73 -6.56
N GLY A 92 7.83 12.42 -6.53
CA GLY A 92 9.08 11.83 -6.07
C GLY A 92 10.30 12.53 -6.64
N PRO A 93 11.52 12.27 -6.10
CA PRO A 93 12.74 12.90 -6.58
C PRO A 93 13.06 12.58 -8.05
N GLY A 94 12.54 11.47 -8.59
CA GLY A 94 12.63 11.08 -10.00
C GLY A 94 11.29 11.04 -10.74
N GLY A 95 10.24 11.64 -10.17
CA GLY A 95 8.91 11.65 -10.78
C GLY A 95 8.83 12.57 -12.01
N PRO A 96 7.87 12.33 -12.94
CA PRO A 96 7.69 13.15 -14.13
C PRO A 96 7.13 14.56 -13.85
N LEU A 97 6.53 14.79 -12.68
CA LEU A 97 6.00 16.11 -12.32
C LEU A 97 7.10 17.03 -11.77
N PRO A 98 6.95 18.36 -11.92
CA PRO A 98 7.85 19.32 -11.31
C PRO A 98 8.01 19.10 -9.80
N LEU A 99 9.25 19.22 -9.31
CA LEU A 99 9.60 18.95 -7.91
C LEU A 99 8.72 19.74 -6.91
N HIS A 100 8.37 20.99 -7.24
CA HIS A 100 7.53 21.82 -6.38
C HIS A 100 6.14 21.22 -6.14
N MET A 101 5.56 20.47 -7.10
CA MET A 101 4.29 19.77 -6.88
C MET A 101 4.43 18.66 -5.86
N THR A 102 5.56 17.95 -5.85
CA THR A 102 5.85 16.93 -4.83
C THR A 102 5.96 17.56 -3.45
N GLU A 103 6.61 18.73 -3.32
CA GLU A 103 6.67 19.46 -2.05
C GLU A 103 5.27 19.91 -1.59
N THR A 104 4.45 20.49 -2.48
CA THR A 104 3.08 20.91 -2.15
C THR A 104 2.25 19.74 -1.65
N VAL A 105 2.21 18.62 -2.37
CA VAL A 105 1.42 17.45 -1.96
C VAL A 105 1.94 16.85 -0.65
N ARG A 106 3.26 16.81 -0.46
CA ARG A 106 3.88 16.33 0.79
C ARG A 106 3.54 17.23 1.97
N HIS A 107 3.56 18.54 1.78
CA HIS A 107 3.14 19.51 2.79
C HIS A 107 1.67 19.32 3.14
N GLU A 108 0.78 19.23 2.15
CA GLU A 108 -0.64 18.99 2.38
C GLU A 108 -0.86 17.66 3.11
N THR A 109 -0.31 16.56 2.63
CA THR A 109 -0.49 15.23 3.25
C THR A 109 -0.12 15.20 4.73
N ARG A 110 0.89 15.97 5.16
CA ARG A 110 1.33 16.04 6.55
C ARG A 110 0.49 16.96 7.43
N HIS A 111 0.00 18.06 6.89
CA HIS A 111 -0.71 19.08 7.66
C HIS A 111 -2.23 19.01 7.50
N ASN A 112 -2.77 18.17 6.60
CA ASN A 112 -4.22 18.01 6.41
C ASN A 112 -4.92 17.32 7.59
N ALA A 113 -4.17 16.93 8.62
CA ALA A 113 -4.67 16.30 9.85
C ALA A 113 -4.61 17.23 11.08
N ASP A 114 -4.11 18.46 10.92
CA ASP A 114 -4.18 19.54 11.91
C ASP A 114 -5.44 20.39 11.69
#